data_AF-A0A917SN88-F1
#
_entry.id   AF-A0A917SN88-F1
#
_cell.length_a   1.000
_cell.length_b   1.000
_cell.length_c   1.000
_cell.angle_alpha   90.00
_cell.angle_beta   90.00
_cell.angle_gamma   90.00
#
_symmetry.space_group_name_H-M   'P 1'
#
loop_
_entity.id
_entity.type
_entity.pdbx_description
1 polymer ?
#
loop_
_entity_poly.entity_id
_entity_poly.type
_entity_poly.pdbx_seq_one_letter_code
_entity_poly.pdbx_strand_id
1 'polypeptide(L)'
;MPHPPGSAAAADPATTSEEYVTTVAVKIKLARFGKIREPFYRVVVADARTRRGGRAIEAIGKYHPKADPSVIEIDSERAQYWLGVGAQPTESVLGLLKVTGDWQRFKGLPGAEGTLRPQPERVDKRARYEAALAAVGADTSASATTPRRRAGRTEGAGDAAAAAPADDTAADQQ
;
A
#
# COMPACT_ATOMS: atom_id res chain seq x y z
N MET A 1 -72.63 -4.52 -15.26
CA MET A 1 -71.43 -5.37 -15.06
C MET A 1 -70.67 -4.82 -13.85
N PRO A 2 -70.63 -5.53 -12.72
CA PRO A 2 -69.70 -5.19 -11.65
C PRO A 2 -68.31 -5.77 -11.98
N HIS A 3 -67.29 -4.92 -12.00
CA HIS A 3 -65.89 -5.37 -12.00
C HIS A 3 -65.49 -5.76 -10.56
N PRO A 4 -64.74 -6.86 -10.35
CA PRO A 4 -64.20 -7.18 -9.02
C PRO A 4 -63.02 -6.26 -8.68
N PRO A 5 -62.82 -5.87 -7.41
CA PRO A 5 -61.56 -5.27 -6.98
C PRO A 5 -60.47 -6.34 -7.05
N GLY A 6 -59.41 -6.04 -7.81
CA GLY A 6 -58.21 -6.86 -7.91
C GLY A 6 -57.62 -7.12 -6.53
N SER A 7 -57.40 -8.40 -6.26
CA SER A 7 -56.67 -8.95 -5.12
C SER A 7 -55.37 -8.17 -4.88
N ALA A 8 -55.26 -7.56 -3.71
CA ALA A 8 -53.99 -7.14 -3.16
C ALA A 8 -53.15 -8.39 -2.91
N ALA A 9 -52.19 -8.66 -3.80
CA ALA A 9 -51.12 -9.59 -3.53
C ALA A 9 -50.34 -9.07 -2.32
N ALA A 10 -50.53 -9.71 -1.18
CA ALA A 10 -49.67 -9.58 -0.02
C ALA A 10 -48.26 -9.98 -0.46
N ALA A 11 -47.37 -9.00 -0.61
CA ALA A 11 -45.95 -9.24 -0.76
C ALA A 11 -45.42 -9.69 0.61
N ASP A 12 -45.07 -10.97 0.72
CA ASP A 12 -44.43 -11.55 1.90
C ASP A 12 -43.20 -10.74 2.32
N PRO A 13 -43.14 -10.16 3.54
CA PRO A 13 -42.00 -9.38 3.98
C PRO A 13 -41.04 -10.24 4.81
N ALA A 14 -40.44 -11.30 4.26
CA ALA A 14 -39.54 -12.13 5.08
C ALA A 14 -38.55 -13.04 4.31
N THR A 15 -37.77 -12.53 3.36
CA THR A 15 -36.46 -13.16 3.04
C THR A 15 -35.46 -12.14 2.51
N THR A 16 -35.27 -11.04 3.23
CA THR A 16 -33.98 -10.33 3.13
C THR A 16 -33.07 -11.03 4.11
N SER A 17 -32.14 -11.84 3.61
CA SER A 17 -30.99 -12.29 4.39
C SER A 17 -30.21 -11.04 4.79
N GLU A 18 -30.60 -10.42 5.90
CA GLU A 18 -29.71 -9.54 6.65
C GLU A 18 -28.51 -10.39 7.00
N GLU A 19 -27.42 -10.21 6.26
CA GLU A 19 -26.10 -10.55 6.74
C GLU A 19 -25.93 -9.77 8.04
N TYR A 20 -26.32 -10.38 9.16
CA TYR A 20 -25.97 -9.93 10.47
C TYR A 20 -24.44 -9.91 10.49
N VAL A 21 -23.88 -8.72 10.28
CA VAL A 21 -22.46 -8.47 10.49
C VAL A 21 -22.25 -8.73 11.97
N THR A 22 -21.89 -9.97 12.29
CA THR A 22 -21.58 -10.38 13.66
C THR A 22 -20.57 -9.36 14.17
N THR A 23 -20.95 -8.58 15.18
CA THR A 23 -20.08 -7.58 15.81
C THR A 23 -19.02 -8.32 16.62
N VAL A 24 -18.06 -8.93 15.94
CA VAL A 24 -16.86 -9.51 16.54
C VAL A 24 -15.86 -8.41 16.88
N ALA A 25 -15.15 -8.61 17.97
CA ALA A 25 -14.13 -7.67 18.45
C ALA A 25 -12.96 -7.54 17.45
N VAL A 26 -12.50 -8.62 16.81
CA VAL A 26 -11.29 -8.64 15.97
C VAL A 26 -11.60 -9.10 14.54
N LYS A 27 -11.08 -8.35 13.55
CA LYS A 27 -11.21 -8.65 12.12
C LYS A 27 -9.86 -8.60 11.42
N ILE A 28 -9.71 -9.42 10.38
CA ILE A 28 -8.57 -9.36 9.45
C ILE A 28 -8.98 -8.48 8.25
N LYS A 29 -8.32 -7.34 8.10
CA LYS A 29 -8.68 -6.29 7.13
C LYS A 29 -7.48 -5.81 6.31
N LEU A 30 -7.77 -5.24 5.14
CA LEU A 30 -6.76 -4.61 4.28
C LEU A 30 -6.58 -3.13 4.67
N ALA A 31 -5.46 -2.85 5.33
CA ALA A 31 -5.01 -1.49 5.58
C ALA A 31 -4.36 -0.93 4.31
N ARG A 32 -4.86 0.23 3.83
CA ARG A 32 -4.35 0.88 2.62
C ARG A 32 -3.15 1.77 2.96
N PHE A 33 -2.11 1.61 2.16
CA PHE A 33 -0.90 2.41 2.10
C PHE A 33 -0.59 2.75 0.63
N GLY A 34 0.49 3.48 0.41
CA GLY A 34 0.95 3.86 -0.93
C GLY A 34 0.41 5.20 -1.41
N LYS A 35 0.75 5.53 -2.65
CA LYS A 35 0.43 6.81 -3.29
C LYS A 35 -0.92 6.76 -4.00
N ILE A 36 -1.38 7.91 -4.48
CA ILE A 36 -2.52 7.94 -5.39
C ILE A 36 -2.19 7.07 -6.63
N ARG A 37 -3.16 6.27 -7.08
CA ARG A 37 -3.01 5.31 -8.20
C ARG A 37 -2.00 4.18 -8.00
N GLU A 38 -1.33 4.08 -6.85
CA GLU A 38 -0.41 3.00 -6.53
C GLU A 38 -0.74 2.46 -5.12
N PRO A 39 -1.84 1.70 -4.99
CA PRO A 39 -2.28 1.19 -3.70
C PRO A 39 -1.43 0.00 -3.27
N PHE A 40 -0.89 0.08 -2.06
CA PHE A 40 -0.24 -1.03 -1.36
C PHE A 40 -1.10 -1.41 -0.16
N TYR A 41 -1.39 -2.70 0.02
CA TYR A 41 -2.20 -3.15 1.16
C TYR A 41 -1.36 -3.98 2.11
N ARG A 42 -1.58 -3.79 3.41
CA ARG A 42 -1.12 -4.73 4.44
C ARG A 42 -2.31 -5.53 4.94
N VAL A 43 -2.12 -6.84 5.07
CA VAL A 43 -3.07 -7.72 5.73
C VAL A 43 -2.86 -7.55 7.23
N VAL A 44 -3.83 -6.95 7.90
CA VAL A 44 -3.71 -6.51 9.29
C VAL A 44 -4.83 -7.10 10.13
N VAL A 45 -4.47 -7.58 11.31
CA VAL A 45 -5.39 -7.96 12.37
C VAL A 45 -5.65 -6.73 13.24
N ALA A 46 -6.90 -6.33 13.36
CA ALA A 46 -7.28 -5.16 14.16
C ALA A 46 -8.68 -5.29 14.73
N ASP A 47 -8.96 -4.50 15.76
CA ASP A 47 -10.32 -4.41 16.32
C ASP A 47 -11.29 -3.85 15.25
N ALA A 48 -12.51 -4.40 15.20
CA ALA A 48 -13.51 -4.07 14.19
C ALA A 48 -13.92 -2.59 14.20
N ARG A 49 -13.85 -1.92 15.36
CA ARG A 49 -14.22 -0.51 15.56
C ARG A 49 -13.14 0.46 15.09
N THR A 50 -11.93 -0.03 14.82
CA THR A 50 -10.81 0.83 14.42
C THR A 50 -10.90 1.22 12.95
N ARG A 51 -10.51 2.47 12.63
CA ARG A 51 -10.43 2.96 11.24
C ARG A 51 -9.57 2.04 10.36
N ARG A 52 -9.80 2.06 9.05
CA ARG A 52 -9.15 1.17 8.07
C ARG A 52 -7.61 1.12 8.16
N GLY A 53 -6.96 2.28 8.32
CA GLY A 53 -5.50 2.39 8.49
C GLY A 53 -5.07 2.78 9.90
N GLY A 54 -5.88 2.43 10.91
CA GLY A 54 -5.66 2.79 12.31
C GLY A 54 -4.64 1.89 12.99
N ARG A 55 -4.69 1.87 14.33
CA ARG A 55 -3.84 1.00 15.14
C ARG A 55 -4.15 -0.47 14.83
N ALA A 56 -3.13 -1.17 14.35
CA ALA A 56 -3.11 -2.61 14.18
C ALA A 56 -2.79 -3.30 15.51
N ILE A 57 -3.26 -4.54 15.68
CA ILE A 57 -2.68 -5.47 16.65
C ILE A 57 -1.41 -6.06 16.04
N GLU A 58 -1.54 -6.58 14.82
CA GLU A 58 -0.45 -7.24 14.09
C GLU A 58 -0.62 -7.10 12.57
N ALA A 59 0.48 -7.04 11.83
CA ALA A 59 0.50 -7.13 10.38
C ALA A 59 1.02 -8.50 9.96
N ILE A 60 0.13 -9.34 9.41
CA ILE A 60 0.40 -10.74 9.06
C ILE A 60 0.81 -10.94 7.59
N GLY A 61 0.77 -9.88 6.77
CA GLY A 61 1.09 -10.01 5.37
C GLY A 61 1.00 -8.71 4.56
N LYS A 62 1.29 -8.81 3.28
CA LYS A 62 1.20 -7.73 2.30
C LYS A 62 0.52 -8.20 1.01
N TYR A 63 -0.20 -7.28 0.39
CA TYR A 63 -0.91 -7.49 -0.86
C TYR A 63 -0.68 -6.30 -1.80
N HIS A 64 -0.18 -6.59 -3.00
CA HIS A 64 0.06 -5.61 -4.04
C HIS A 64 -0.69 -5.97 -5.33
N PRO A 65 -1.90 -5.43 -5.54
CA PRO A 65 -2.73 -5.77 -6.71
C PRO A 65 -2.19 -5.23 -8.03
N LYS A 66 -1.33 -4.20 -8.00
CA LYS A 66 -0.77 -3.57 -9.20
C LYS A 66 0.52 -4.21 -9.70
N ALA A 67 1.05 -5.21 -9.00
CA ALA A 67 2.14 -6.00 -9.55
C ALA A 67 1.57 -7.04 -10.52
N ASP A 68 2.36 -7.37 -11.54
CA ASP A 68 2.06 -8.43 -12.50
C ASP A 68 3.17 -9.50 -12.44
N PRO A 69 2.93 -10.67 -11.82
CA PRO A 69 1.73 -11.11 -11.10
C PRO A 69 1.52 -10.40 -9.74
N SER A 70 0.29 -10.44 -9.19
CA SER A 70 -0.02 -9.79 -7.91
C SER A 70 0.76 -10.43 -6.76
N VAL A 71 1.51 -9.62 -6.00
CA VAL A 71 2.24 -10.10 -4.83
C VAL A 71 1.25 -10.32 -3.69
N ILE A 72 1.21 -11.54 -3.19
CA ILE A 72 0.51 -11.91 -1.96
C ILE A 72 1.54 -12.65 -1.11
N GLU A 73 1.88 -12.07 0.04
CA GLU A 73 2.70 -12.72 1.04
C GLU A 73 1.94 -12.67 2.36
N ILE A 74 1.61 -13.83 2.91
CA ILE A 74 0.91 -13.99 4.17
C ILE A 74 1.73 -14.97 5.01
N ASP A 75 1.95 -14.61 6.28
CA ASP A 75 2.51 -15.53 7.27
C ASP A 75 1.43 -16.56 7.64
N SER A 76 1.60 -17.78 7.12
CA SER A 76 0.67 -18.88 7.34
C SER A 76 0.50 -19.24 8.81
N GLU A 77 1.56 -19.22 9.61
CA GLU A 77 1.50 -19.60 11.03
C GLU A 77 0.65 -18.59 11.81
N ARG A 78 0.92 -17.30 11.59
CA ARG A 78 0.16 -16.22 12.23
C ARG A 78 -1.28 -16.18 11.73
N ALA A 79 -1.51 -16.44 10.45
CA ALA A 79 -2.86 -16.54 9.90
C ALA A 79 -3.66 -17.66 10.58
N GLN A 80 -3.08 -18.86 10.75
CA GLN A 80 -3.75 -19.97 11.44
C GLN A 80 -4.07 -19.63 12.89
N TYR A 81 -3.13 -19.02 13.63
CA TYR A 81 -3.36 -18.58 15.01
C TYR A 81 -4.56 -17.63 15.10
N TRP A 82 -4.59 -16.60 14.26
CA TRP A 82 -5.64 -15.58 14.31
C TRP A 82 -7.01 -16.14 13.88
N LEU A 83 -7.04 -17.05 12.91
CA LEU A 83 -8.26 -17.78 12.55
C LEU A 83 -8.74 -18.68 13.70
N GLY A 84 -7.81 -19.33 14.43
CA GLY A 84 -8.10 -20.17 15.59
C GLY A 84 -8.71 -19.41 16.77
N VAL A 85 -8.25 -18.18 17.04
CA VAL A 85 -8.84 -17.33 18.10
C VAL A 85 -10.17 -16.66 17.68
N GLY A 86 -10.66 -16.95 16.48
CA GLY A 86 -11.95 -16.46 15.98
C GLY A 86 -11.90 -15.11 15.26
N ALA A 87 -10.74 -14.66 14.79
CA ALA A 87 -10.66 -13.45 13.97
C ALA A 87 -11.41 -13.67 12.65
N GLN A 88 -12.32 -12.75 12.31
CA GLN A 88 -13.12 -12.85 11.09
C GLN A 88 -12.43 -12.13 9.92
N PRO A 89 -12.09 -12.82 8.82
CA PRO A 89 -11.55 -12.18 7.63
C PRO A 89 -12.64 -11.40 6.88
N THR A 90 -12.27 -10.23 6.35
CA THR A 90 -13.11 -9.49 5.38
C THR A 90 -13.15 -10.21 4.03
N GLU A 91 -14.18 -9.97 3.20
CA GLU A 91 -14.37 -10.65 1.91
C GLU A 91 -13.12 -10.64 1.02
N SER A 92 -12.47 -9.47 0.86
CA SER A 92 -11.24 -9.36 0.08
C SER A 92 -10.09 -10.20 0.66
N VAL A 93 -9.96 -10.24 2.00
CA VAL A 93 -8.92 -11.04 2.68
C VAL A 93 -9.23 -12.53 2.57
N LEU A 94 -10.50 -12.92 2.65
CA LEU A 94 -10.93 -14.29 2.44
C LEU A 94 -10.53 -14.78 1.05
N GLY A 95 -10.66 -13.94 0.02
CA GLY A 95 -10.15 -14.23 -1.32
C GLY A 95 -8.64 -14.50 -1.33
N LEU A 96 -7.85 -13.69 -0.64
CA LEU A 96 -6.39 -13.88 -0.55
C LEU A 96 -6.01 -15.15 0.21
N LEU A 97 -6.69 -15.45 1.32
CA LEU A 97 -6.46 -16.67 2.11
C LEU A 97 -6.85 -17.93 1.32
N LYS A 98 -7.87 -17.85 0.46
CA LYS A 98 -8.24 -18.92 -0.46
C LYS A 98 -7.18 -19.16 -1.55
N VAL A 99 -6.59 -18.09 -2.08
CA VAL A 99 -5.51 -18.17 -3.09
C VAL A 99 -4.22 -18.75 -2.51
N THR A 100 -3.93 -18.40 -1.25
CA THR A 100 -2.72 -18.85 -0.53
C THR A 100 -2.88 -20.29 -0.03
N GLY A 101 -4.10 -20.70 0.32
CA GLY A 101 -4.42 -22.04 0.85
C GLY A 101 -4.63 -22.05 2.37
N ASP A 102 -4.34 -20.95 3.06
CA ASP A 102 -4.48 -20.81 4.52
C ASP A 102 -5.92 -21.03 4.99
N TRP A 103 -6.91 -20.62 4.19
CA TRP A 103 -8.32 -20.82 4.55
C TRP A 103 -8.72 -22.30 4.49
N GLN A 104 -8.21 -23.02 3.49
CA GLN A 104 -8.48 -24.43 3.27
C GLN A 104 -7.78 -25.28 4.31
N ARG A 105 -6.54 -24.91 4.67
CA ARG A 105 -5.81 -25.47 5.81
C ARG A 105 -6.58 -25.30 7.12
N PHE A 106 -7.15 -24.11 7.36
CA PHE A 106 -7.94 -23.85 8.57
C PHE A 106 -9.25 -24.64 8.62
N LYS A 107 -9.93 -24.81 7.48
CA LYS A 107 -11.21 -25.53 7.39
C LYS A 107 -11.07 -27.03 7.17
N GLY A 108 -9.86 -27.56 7.02
CA GLY A 108 -9.61 -28.97 6.73
C GLY A 108 -10.17 -29.41 5.37
N LEU A 109 -10.34 -28.48 4.44
CA LEU A 109 -10.85 -28.75 3.09
C LEU A 109 -9.67 -29.09 2.16
N PRO A 110 -9.78 -30.10 1.28
CA PRO A 110 -8.77 -30.36 0.28
C PRO A 110 -8.82 -29.29 -0.81
N GLY A 111 -7.74 -28.52 -1.01
CA GLY A 111 -7.58 -27.71 -2.21
C GLY A 111 -6.89 -26.36 -2.06
N ALA A 112 -5.85 -26.20 -2.87
CA ALA A 112 -5.23 -24.95 -3.32
C ALA A 112 -4.30 -24.22 -2.33
N GLU A 113 -3.29 -24.95 -1.85
CA GLU A 113 -1.96 -24.32 -1.81
C GLU A 113 -1.54 -24.07 -3.28
N GLY A 114 -1.27 -22.82 -3.66
CA GLY A 114 -0.47 -22.56 -4.86
C GLY A 114 -1.13 -21.95 -6.11
N THR A 115 -2.18 -21.11 -5.99
CA THR A 115 -2.58 -20.27 -7.16
C THR A 115 -1.72 -19.00 -7.30
N LEU A 116 -0.65 -18.88 -6.51
CA LEU A 116 0.27 -17.74 -6.59
C LEU A 116 1.26 -17.94 -7.72
N ARG A 117 1.11 -17.14 -8.78
CA ARG A 117 2.15 -16.99 -9.79
C ARG A 117 3.36 -16.30 -9.15
N PRO A 118 4.54 -16.94 -9.10
CA PRO A 118 5.72 -16.31 -8.52
C PRO A 118 6.08 -15.07 -9.35
N GLN A 119 6.32 -13.95 -8.67
CA GLN A 119 6.79 -12.75 -9.36
C GLN A 119 8.17 -13.05 -9.96
N PRO A 120 8.42 -12.69 -11.23
CA PRO A 120 9.79 -12.70 -11.74
C PRO A 120 10.64 -11.78 -10.87
N GLU A 121 11.80 -12.27 -10.46
CA GLU A 121 12.71 -11.59 -9.54
C GLU A 121 13.04 -10.19 -10.09
N ARG A 122 12.84 -9.16 -9.25
CA ARG A 122 13.04 -7.78 -9.67
C ARG A 122 14.53 -7.55 -9.86
N VAL A 123 14.99 -7.61 -11.12
CA VAL A 123 16.36 -7.22 -11.50
C VAL A 123 16.74 -5.90 -10.83
N ASP A 124 17.90 -5.85 -10.18
CA ASP A 124 18.36 -4.71 -9.40
C ASP A 124 18.38 -3.41 -10.21
N LYS A 125 18.07 -2.30 -9.54
CA LYS A 125 18.08 -0.98 -10.17
C LYS A 125 19.47 -0.64 -10.75
N ARG A 126 20.54 -1.13 -10.12
CA ARG A 126 21.92 -1.00 -10.58
C ARG A 126 22.20 -1.82 -11.83
N ALA A 127 21.82 -3.09 -11.85
CA ALA A 127 21.96 -3.94 -13.03
C ALA A 127 21.19 -3.41 -14.25
N ARG A 128 19.99 -2.82 -14.04
CA ARG A 128 19.26 -2.13 -15.11
C ARG A 128 19.97 -0.86 -15.61
N TYR A 129 20.60 -0.12 -14.71
CA TYR A 129 21.35 1.10 -15.05
C TYR A 129 22.65 0.77 -15.80
N GLU A 130 23.40 -0.23 -15.32
CA GLU A 130 24.61 -0.73 -15.96
C GLU A 130 24.32 -1.32 -17.34
N ALA A 131 23.25 -2.10 -17.48
CA ALA A 131 22.80 -2.60 -18.78
C ALA A 131 22.38 -1.47 -19.74
N ALA A 132 21.75 -0.40 -19.23
CA ALA A 132 21.40 0.76 -20.05
C ALA A 132 22.65 1.55 -20.49
N LEU A 133 23.65 1.71 -19.62
CA LEU A 133 24.93 2.34 -19.97
C LEU A 133 25.73 1.51 -20.98
N ALA A 134 25.75 0.18 -20.81
CA ALA A 134 26.40 -0.72 -21.76
C ALA A 134 25.71 -0.74 -23.13
N ALA A 135 24.38 -0.62 -23.18
CA ALA A 135 23.60 -0.59 -24.42
C ALA A 135 23.71 0.75 -25.17
N VAL A 136 23.98 1.86 -24.47
CA VAL A 136 24.17 3.18 -25.09
C VAL A 136 25.56 3.33 -25.71
N GLY A 137 26.52 2.46 -25.37
CA GLY A 137 27.90 2.57 -25.84
C GLY A 137 28.61 3.77 -25.21
N ALA A 138 29.91 3.64 -24.94
CA ALA A 138 30.71 4.66 -24.28
C ALA A 138 31.04 5.84 -25.23
N ASP A 139 30.02 6.54 -25.74
CA ASP A 139 30.17 7.80 -26.50
C ASP A 139 29.22 8.87 -25.96
N THR A 140 29.44 9.26 -24.71
CA THR A 140 29.05 10.60 -24.24
C THR A 140 30.26 11.30 -23.63
N SER A 141 31.25 11.59 -24.47
CA SER A 141 32.19 12.68 -24.19
C SER A 141 31.54 13.99 -24.67
N ALA A 142 31.43 14.94 -23.75
CA ALA A 142 31.22 16.38 -23.93
C ALA A 142 29.82 16.90 -24.38
N SER A 143 29.32 17.82 -23.53
CA SER A 143 28.33 18.88 -23.81
C SER A 143 26.83 18.58 -23.62
N ALA A 144 26.34 18.83 -22.40
CA ALA A 144 25.02 19.42 -22.17
C ALA A 144 24.96 20.12 -20.80
N THR A 145 25.97 20.94 -20.49
CA THR A 145 25.86 21.95 -19.43
C THR A 145 24.96 23.06 -19.97
N THR A 146 23.70 23.14 -19.56
CA THR A 146 22.90 24.33 -19.87
C THR A 146 23.51 25.52 -19.12
N PRO A 147 23.94 26.60 -19.79
CA PRO A 147 24.41 27.78 -19.09
C PRO A 147 23.22 28.43 -18.39
N ARG A 148 23.40 28.72 -17.11
CA ARG A 148 22.52 29.58 -16.31
C ARG A 148 22.39 30.94 -17.02
N ARG A 149 21.27 31.16 -17.70
CA ARG A 149 20.91 32.47 -18.25
C ARG A 149 20.62 33.44 -17.10
N ARG A 150 21.62 34.25 -16.72
CA ARG A 150 21.39 35.56 -16.10
C ARG A 150 20.88 36.49 -17.20
N ALA A 151 19.66 37.01 -17.04
CA ALA A 151 19.23 38.28 -17.61
C ALA A 151 17.99 38.78 -16.86
N GLY A 152 18.07 39.99 -16.29
CA GLY A 152 16.90 40.81 -15.95
C GLY A 152 16.52 40.91 -14.46
N ARG A 153 17.33 41.56 -13.63
CA ARG A 153 16.81 42.37 -12.51
C ARG A 153 17.51 43.72 -12.58
N THR A 154 16.89 44.66 -13.28
CA THR A 154 17.17 46.09 -13.15
C THR A 154 16.24 46.66 -12.08
N GLU A 155 16.87 47.48 -11.23
CA GLU A 155 16.31 48.60 -10.46
C GLU A 155 15.63 48.32 -9.11
N GLY A 156 16.24 48.92 -8.06
CA GLY A 156 15.49 49.52 -6.96
C GLY A 156 16.06 49.32 -5.55
N ALA A 157 16.88 50.29 -5.11
CA ALA A 157 17.20 50.67 -3.71
C ALA A 157 18.00 49.65 -2.88
N GLY A 158 19.02 50.00 -2.09
CA GLY A 158 19.51 51.27 -1.58
C GLY A 158 20.39 50.93 -0.36
N ASP A 159 21.28 51.86 0.00
CA ASP A 159 22.13 51.89 1.21
C ASP A 159 23.42 51.05 1.28
N ALA A 160 24.49 51.73 0.88
CA ALA A 160 25.70 52.02 1.64
C ALA A 160 25.83 51.43 3.07
N ALA A 161 26.97 50.77 3.32
CA ALA A 161 27.91 50.97 4.44
C ALA A 161 28.94 49.82 4.43
N ALA A 162 30.16 50.07 3.98
CA ALA A 162 31.34 50.25 4.85
C ALA A 162 31.70 48.97 5.65
N ALA A 163 32.60 48.10 5.15
CA ALA A 163 34.06 48.20 5.25
C ALA A 163 34.61 48.04 6.68
N ALA A 164 35.17 46.87 7.00
CA ALA A 164 36.54 46.71 7.52
C ALA A 164 36.93 45.21 7.61
N PRO A 165 38.21 44.86 7.35
CA PRO A 165 38.70 43.49 7.18
C PRO A 165 39.28 42.87 8.47
N ALA A 166 39.75 41.62 8.33
CA ALA A 166 40.38 40.76 9.32
C ALA A 166 41.80 41.19 9.75
N ASP A 167 42.35 40.36 10.67
CA ASP A 167 43.73 40.22 11.19
C ASP A 167 44.08 41.08 12.42
N ASP A 168 44.79 40.61 13.47
CA ASP A 168 45.48 39.35 13.82
C ASP A 168 45.89 39.50 15.31
N THR A 169 46.40 38.41 15.91
CA THR A 169 47.46 38.41 16.97
C THR A 169 47.05 38.13 18.42
N ALA A 170 47.32 36.87 18.80
CA ALA A 170 48.05 36.39 19.97
C ALA A 170 47.63 36.74 21.41
N ALA A 171 47.52 35.66 22.19
CA ALA A 171 48.14 35.41 23.49
C ALA A 171 47.93 36.41 24.65
N ASP A 172 47.52 35.84 25.79
CA ASP A 172 48.29 35.82 27.06
C ASP A 172 47.43 36.17 28.30
N GLN A 173 47.26 35.17 29.18
CA GLN A 173 46.94 35.15 30.64
C GLN A 173 45.67 35.91 31.12
N GLN A 174 44.90 35.45 32.09
CA GLN A 174 45.18 34.65 33.29
C GLN A 174 43.84 34.13 33.86
#